data_AF-A0A1X7HVT2-F1
#
_entry.id   AF-A0A1X7HVT2-F1
#
_cell.length_a   1.000
_cell.length_b   1.000
_cell.length_c   1.000
_cell.angle_alpha   90.00
_cell.angle_beta   90.00
_cell.angle_gamma   90.00
#
_symmetry.space_group_name_H-M   'P 1'
#
loop_
_entity.id
_entity.type
_entity.pdbx_description
1 polymer ?
#
loop_
_entity_poly.entity_id
_entity_poly.type
_entity_poly.pdbx_seq_one_letter_code
_entity_poly.pdbx_strand_id
1 'polypeptide(L)'
;MLVAGISKLESKRRRFLVGLTIGFIIWQVPYLASYFTSGKNHISLSGGWSTWVSVAGSIIWAYSLIRMQLGSWLLRKNREMAKALNDEYIQLIWTRSFAAGFWVLMAAIAVLFTFSLWIDISTGFVLHAALFTGIVSSLLAYLSFEKE
;
A
#
# COMPACT_ATOMS: atom_id res chain seq x y z
N MET A 1 13.10 11.98 -28.71
CA MET A 1 12.94 12.69 -27.41
C MET A 1 11.75 12.17 -26.59
N LEU A 2 10.60 11.85 -27.19
CA LEU A 2 9.42 11.32 -26.47
C LEU A 2 9.68 10.02 -25.69
N VAL A 3 10.34 9.03 -26.30
CA VAL A 3 10.65 7.72 -25.67
C VAL A 3 11.48 7.87 -24.38
N ALA A 4 12.48 8.76 -24.39
CA ALA A 4 13.30 9.05 -23.20
C ALA A 4 12.55 9.84 -22.11
N GLY A 5 11.49 10.56 -22.49
CA GLY A 5 10.59 11.22 -21.55
C GLY A 5 9.65 10.22 -20.85
N ILE A 6 9.15 9.24 -21.60
CA ILE A 6 8.24 8.19 -21.11
C ILE A 6 8.95 7.27 -20.11
N SER A 7 10.14 6.76 -20.43
CA SER A 7 10.89 5.88 -19.51
C SER A 7 11.29 6.57 -18.20
N LYS A 8 11.64 7.87 -18.25
CA LYS A 8 11.88 8.69 -17.04
C LYS A 8 10.63 8.88 -16.19
N LEU A 9 9.46 8.83 -16.80
CA LEU A 9 8.19 9.04 -16.12
C LEU A 9 7.70 7.74 -15.48
N GLU A 10 7.84 6.61 -16.17
CA GLU A 10 7.59 5.27 -15.65
C GLU A 10 8.48 4.95 -14.44
N SER A 11 9.78 5.21 -14.55
CA SER A 11 10.71 5.02 -13.43
C SER A 11 10.38 5.88 -12.22
N LYS A 12 9.86 7.10 -12.42
CA LYS A 12 9.35 7.95 -11.34
C LYS A 12 8.07 7.38 -10.72
N ARG A 13 7.10 6.94 -11.54
CA ARG A 13 5.86 6.30 -11.07
C ARG A 13 6.18 5.10 -10.20
N ARG A 14 7.03 4.20 -10.71
CA ARG A 14 7.47 3.00 -9.98
C ARG A 14 8.17 3.36 -8.67
N ARG A 15 9.05 4.37 -8.66
CA ARG A 15 9.70 4.84 -7.43
C ARG A 15 8.69 5.32 -6.38
N PHE A 16 7.67 6.07 -6.79
CA PHE A 16 6.62 6.51 -5.86
C PHE A 16 5.74 5.36 -5.37
N LEU A 17 5.41 4.38 -6.22
CA LEU A 17 4.68 3.17 -5.81
C LEU A 17 5.48 2.33 -4.81
N VAL A 18 6.79 2.16 -5.03
CA VAL A 18 7.68 1.49 -4.07
C VAL A 18 7.73 2.27 -2.76
N GLY A 19 7.89 3.60 -2.82
CA GLY A 19 7.87 4.46 -1.63
C GLY A 19 6.56 4.39 -0.85
N LEU A 20 5.43 4.33 -1.55
CA LEU A 20 4.10 4.18 -0.97
C LEU A 20 3.97 2.80 -0.30
N THR A 21 4.43 1.73 -0.95
CA THR A 21 4.39 0.37 -0.39
C THR A 21 5.23 0.28 0.88
N ILE A 22 6.50 0.70 0.82
CA ILE A 22 7.42 0.63 1.96
C ILE A 22 6.96 1.53 3.10
N GLY A 23 6.56 2.77 2.79
CA GLY A 23 6.05 3.71 3.79
C GLY A 23 4.83 3.16 4.52
N PHE A 24 3.91 2.53 3.79
CA PHE A 24 2.71 1.93 4.39
C PHE A 24 3.06 0.74 5.29
N ILE A 25 3.99 -0.12 4.87
CA ILE A 25 4.47 -1.26 5.67
C ILE A 25 5.13 -0.76 6.95
N ILE A 26 6.07 0.18 6.85
CA ILE A 26 6.78 0.77 8.01
C ILE A 26 5.78 1.44 8.97
N TRP A 27 4.74 2.07 8.44
CA TRP A 27 3.71 2.72 9.24
C TRP A 27 2.84 1.70 10.00
N GLN A 28 2.34 0.67 9.32
CA GLN A 28 1.31 -0.25 9.86
C GLN A 28 1.86 -1.44 10.66
N VAL A 29 3.04 -1.98 10.31
CA VAL A 29 3.62 -3.14 11.00
C VAL A 29 3.80 -2.92 12.51
N PRO A 30 4.32 -1.76 12.98
CA PRO A 30 4.43 -1.50 14.41
C PRO A 30 3.09 -1.52 15.15
N TYR A 31 2.03 -1.00 14.52
CA TYR A 31 0.67 -1.05 15.08
C TYR A 31 0.15 -2.49 15.17
N LEU A 32 0.30 -3.28 14.11
CA LEU A 32 -0.10 -4.69 14.13
C LEU A 32 0.68 -5.49 15.18
N ALA A 33 1.98 -5.28 15.29
CA ALA A 33 2.82 -5.93 16.29
C ALA A 33 2.39 -5.60 17.73
N SER A 34 1.92 -4.37 17.98
CA SER A 34 1.50 -3.93 19.32
C SER A 34 0.34 -4.75 19.89
N TYR A 35 -0.52 -5.32 19.04
CA TYR A 35 -1.61 -6.20 19.48
C TYR A 35 -1.12 -7.55 20.04
N PHE A 36 0.09 -7.98 19.69
CA PHE A 36 0.68 -9.24 20.17
C PHE A 36 1.61 -9.03 21.38
N THR A 37 2.18 -7.84 21.54
CA THR A 37 3.16 -7.54 22.59
C THR A 37 2.55 -6.88 23.82
N SER A 38 1.44 -6.14 23.68
CA SER A 38 0.84 -5.39 24.77
C SER A 38 -0.35 -6.15 25.36
N GLY A 39 -0.10 -6.90 26.43
CA GLY A 39 -1.16 -7.55 27.21
C GLY A 39 -2.12 -6.52 27.83
N LYS A 40 -3.42 -6.62 27.50
CA LYS A 40 -4.62 -6.02 28.13
C LYS A 40 -4.65 -4.52 28.50
N ASN A 41 -3.59 -3.75 28.30
CA ASN A 41 -3.59 -2.29 28.42
C ASN A 41 -3.37 -1.70 27.04
N HIS A 42 -4.47 -1.18 26.46
CA HIS A 42 -4.41 -0.39 25.25
C HIS A 42 -3.48 0.80 25.48
N ILE A 43 -2.41 0.84 24.69
CA ILE A 43 -1.38 1.88 24.63
C ILE A 43 -0.35 1.81 25.76
N SER A 44 0.70 1.02 25.54
CA SER A 44 2.03 1.60 25.64
C SER A 44 2.90 1.06 24.51
N LEU A 45 3.27 1.96 23.61
CA LEU A 45 4.46 1.83 22.78
C LEU A 45 5.63 1.59 23.73
N SER A 46 5.98 0.33 23.99
CA SER A 46 7.04 -0.08 24.92
C SER A 46 8.45 0.16 24.36
N GLY A 47 8.62 1.37 23.82
CA GLY A 47 9.85 1.96 23.30
C GLY A 47 9.46 3.08 22.35
N GLY A 48 9.75 4.35 22.70
CA GLY A 48 9.45 5.52 21.85
C GLY A 48 9.92 5.37 20.39
N TRP A 49 10.91 4.50 20.15
CA TRP A 49 11.41 4.11 18.84
C TRP A 49 10.32 3.60 17.88
N SER A 50 9.39 2.75 18.35
CA SER A 50 8.32 2.19 17.52
C SER A 50 7.38 3.29 16.98
N THR A 51 7.12 4.31 17.82
CA THR A 51 6.32 5.49 17.46
C THR A 51 7.02 6.28 16.36
N TRP A 52 8.31 6.56 16.54
CA TRP A 52 9.10 7.33 15.59
C TRP A 52 9.22 6.63 14.23
N VAL A 53 9.40 5.31 14.24
CA VAL A 53 9.40 4.49 13.01
C VAL A 53 8.06 4.58 12.30
N SER A 54 6.95 4.43 13.04
CA SER A 54 5.61 4.52 12.48
C SER A 54 5.30 5.91 11.89
N VAL A 55 5.70 6.99 12.59
CA VAL A 55 5.59 8.37 12.11
C VAL A 55 6.45 8.62 10.87
N ALA A 56 7.69 8.12 10.85
CA ALA A 56 8.54 8.22 9.66
C ALA A 56 7.91 7.49 8.47
N GLY A 57 7.35 6.30 8.70
CA GLY A 57 6.60 5.54 7.69
C GLY A 57 5.42 6.31 7.12
N SER A 58 4.60 6.93 7.99
CA SER A 58 3.43 7.70 7.56
C SER A 58 3.81 8.93 6.73
N ILE A 59 4.91 9.60 7.08
CA ILE A 59 5.44 10.73 6.30
C ILE A 59 5.91 10.26 4.91
N ILE A 60 6.68 9.15 4.84
CA ILE A 60 7.13 8.59 3.56
C ILE A 60 5.95 8.19 2.69
N TRP A 61 4.94 7.56 3.29
CA TRP A 61 3.71 7.16 2.61
C TRP A 61 2.95 8.36 2.06
N ALA A 62 2.68 9.36 2.91
CA ALA A 62 1.94 10.56 2.54
C ALA A 62 2.68 11.36 1.45
N TYR A 63 4.00 11.52 1.59
CA TYR A 63 4.84 12.16 0.58
C TYR A 63 4.73 11.43 -0.77
N SER A 64 4.86 10.11 -0.78
CA SER A 64 4.80 9.30 -2.00
C SER A 64 3.43 9.38 -2.66
N LEU A 65 2.35 9.34 -1.87
CA LEU A 65 0.98 9.47 -2.34
C LEU A 65 0.73 10.85 -2.98
N ILE A 66 1.12 11.93 -2.32
CA ILE A 66 0.96 13.30 -2.83
C ILE A 66 1.74 13.47 -4.14
N ARG A 67 2.99 12.99 -4.20
CA ARG A 67 3.81 13.10 -5.40
C ARG A 67 3.26 12.29 -6.57
N MET A 68 2.71 11.11 -6.30
CA MET A 68 2.04 10.29 -7.30
C MET A 68 0.78 10.98 -7.83
N GLN A 69 -0.04 11.56 -6.95
CA GLN A 69 -1.25 12.28 -7.36
C GLN A 69 -0.95 13.55 -8.15
N LEU A 70 0.03 14.35 -7.71
CA LEU A 70 0.49 15.53 -8.44
C LEU A 70 1.09 15.16 -9.79
N GLY A 71 1.86 14.07 -9.86
CA GLY A 71 2.41 13.53 -11.11
C GLY A 71 1.30 13.19 -12.10
N SER A 72 0.29 12.43 -11.66
CA SER A 72 -0.89 12.09 -12.46
C SER A 72 -1.66 13.33 -12.92
N TRP A 73 -1.83 14.32 -12.05
CA TRP A 73 -2.52 15.57 -12.39
C TRP A 73 -1.77 16.40 -13.43
N LEU A 74 -0.44 16.54 -13.28
CA LEU A 74 0.40 17.24 -14.25
C LEU A 74 0.39 16.54 -15.61
N LEU A 75 0.36 15.21 -15.63
CA LEU A 75 0.31 14.44 -16.88
C LEU A 75 -1.02 14.57 -17.61
N ARG A 76 -2.13 14.70 -16.89
CA ARG A 76 -3.45 14.97 -17.50
C ARG A 76 -3.48 16.29 -18.30
N LYS A 77 -2.59 17.25 -17.99
CA LYS A 77 -2.48 18.50 -18.77
C LYS A 77 -1.88 18.28 -20.16
N ASN A 78 -1.14 17.20 -20.39
CA ASN A 78 -0.59 16.82 -21.69
C ASN A 78 -1.27 15.54 -22.20
N ARG A 79 -2.35 15.70 -22.99
CA ARG A 79 -3.20 14.58 -23.44
C ARG A 79 -2.45 13.50 -24.22
N GLU A 80 -1.41 13.85 -24.98
CA GLU A 80 -0.65 12.88 -25.74
C GLU A 80 0.24 12.02 -24.84
N MET A 81 0.92 12.62 -23.86
CA MET A 81 1.70 11.88 -22.86
C MET A 81 0.80 11.06 -21.93
N ALA A 82 -0.37 11.56 -21.57
CA ALA A 82 -1.33 10.84 -20.74
C ALA A 82 -1.88 9.59 -21.45
N LYS A 83 -2.16 9.68 -22.75
CA LYS A 83 -2.59 8.51 -23.55
C LYS A 83 -1.48 7.48 -23.67
N ALA A 84 -0.24 7.92 -23.92
CA ALA A 84 0.90 7.02 -24.05
C ALA A 84 1.25 6.28 -22.74
N LEU A 85 1.02 6.90 -21.58
CA LEU A 85 1.34 6.32 -20.27
C LEU A 85 0.18 5.53 -19.63
N ASN A 86 -1.05 5.74 -20.09
CA ASN A 86 -2.26 5.15 -19.55
C ASN A 86 -2.96 4.30 -20.61
N ASP A 87 -2.16 3.45 -21.24
CA ASP A 87 -2.58 2.49 -22.24
C ASP A 87 -3.44 1.37 -21.62
N GLU A 88 -3.96 0.50 -22.48
CA GLU A 88 -4.74 -0.67 -22.08
C GLU A 88 -3.93 -1.61 -21.18
N TYR A 89 -2.61 -1.67 -21.38
CA TYR A 89 -1.71 -2.49 -20.58
C TYR A 89 -1.68 -2.06 -19.11
N ILE A 90 -1.51 -0.77 -18.83
CA ILE A 90 -1.51 -0.23 -17.47
C ILE A 90 -2.88 -0.40 -16.81
N GLN A 91 -3.99 -0.21 -17.54
CA GLN A 91 -5.33 -0.45 -17.01
C GLN A 91 -5.55 -1.93 -16.65
N LEU A 92 -5.04 -2.85 -17.47
CA LEU A 92 -5.06 -4.28 -17.20
C LEU A 92 -4.26 -4.61 -15.93
N ILE A 93 -3.05 -4.07 -15.79
CA ILE A 93 -2.23 -4.24 -14.58
C ILE A 93 -2.98 -3.75 -13.35
N TRP A 94 -3.57 -2.55 -13.39
CA TRP A 94 -4.36 -2.01 -12.28
C TRP A 94 -5.48 -2.97 -11.88
N THR A 95 -6.27 -3.42 -12.85
CA THR A 95 -7.41 -4.31 -12.62
C THR A 95 -6.96 -5.64 -12.02
N ARG A 96 -5.91 -6.25 -12.56
CA ARG A 96 -5.34 -7.51 -12.04
C ARG A 96 -4.78 -7.35 -10.63
N SER A 97 -4.14 -6.22 -10.36
CA SER A 97 -3.56 -5.92 -9.04
C SER A 97 -4.64 -5.74 -7.98
N PHE A 98 -5.72 -5.02 -8.31
CA PHE A 98 -6.88 -4.90 -7.43
C PHE A 98 -7.59 -6.23 -7.22
N ALA A 99 -7.74 -7.05 -8.26
CA ALA A 99 -8.32 -8.38 -8.13
C ALA A 99 -7.47 -9.27 -7.20
N ALA A 100 -6.15 -9.27 -7.36
CA ALA A 100 -5.25 -10.00 -6.47
C ALA A 100 -5.40 -9.52 -5.01
N GLY A 101 -5.40 -8.20 -4.79
CA GLY A 101 -5.55 -7.66 -3.45
C GLY A 101 -6.92 -7.94 -2.83
N PHE A 102 -7.99 -7.90 -3.62
CA PHE A 102 -9.34 -8.29 -3.20
C PHE A 102 -9.38 -9.75 -2.73
N TRP A 103 -8.85 -10.69 -3.52
CA TRP A 103 -8.87 -12.11 -3.16
C TRP A 103 -8.02 -12.41 -1.93
N VAL A 104 -6.84 -11.77 -1.81
CA VAL A 104 -5.99 -11.92 -0.62
C VAL A 104 -6.67 -11.34 0.62
N LEU A 105 -7.33 -10.18 0.51
CA LEU A 105 -8.11 -9.59 1.59
C LEU A 105 -9.28 -10.50 2.01
N MET A 106 -10.05 -11.01 1.04
CA MET A 106 -11.16 -11.92 1.31
C MET A 106 -10.70 -13.18 2.04
N ALA A 107 -9.59 -13.78 1.61
CA ALA A 107 -9.00 -14.93 2.29
C ALA A 107 -8.58 -14.59 3.72
N ALA A 108 -7.91 -13.44 3.92
CA ALA A 108 -7.49 -13.01 5.24
C ALA A 108 -8.68 -12.73 6.18
N ILE A 109 -9.74 -12.07 5.69
CA ILE A 109 -10.96 -11.83 6.47
C ILE A 109 -11.66 -13.15 6.81
N ALA A 110 -11.76 -14.09 5.87
CA ALA A 110 -12.35 -15.40 6.13
C ALA A 110 -11.59 -16.14 7.25
N VAL A 111 -10.25 -16.13 7.19
CA VAL A 111 -9.39 -16.71 8.22
C VAL A 111 -9.59 -16.03 9.58
N LEU A 112 -9.56 -14.71 9.64
CA LEU A 112 -9.78 -13.95 10.88
C LEU A 112 -11.17 -14.20 11.47
N PHE A 113 -12.20 -14.26 10.62
CA PHE A 113 -13.56 -14.57 11.03
C PHE A 113 -13.65 -15.99 11.62
N THR A 114 -13.04 -16.97 10.96
CA THR A 114 -12.99 -18.34 11.49
C THR A 114 -12.28 -18.39 12.84
N PHE A 115 -11.14 -17.71 13.01
CA PHE A 115 -10.45 -17.63 14.30
C PHE A 115 -11.25 -16.92 15.40
N SER A 116 -12.09 -15.93 15.03
CA SER A 116 -12.93 -15.20 15.98
C SER A 116 -13.96 -16.09 16.69
N LEU A 117 -14.24 -17.29 16.15
CA LEU A 117 -15.13 -18.28 16.78
C LEU A 117 -14.49 -18.97 18.00
N TRP A 118 -13.16 -18.92 18.14
CA TRP A 118 -12.42 -19.58 19.22
C TRP A 118 -11.66 -18.61 20.12
N ILE A 119 -11.31 -17.43 19.62
CA ILE A 119 -10.49 -16.45 20.32
C ILE A 119 -11.13 -15.08 20.17
N ASP A 120 -11.14 -14.28 21.24
CA ASP A 120 -11.58 -12.88 21.17
C ASP A 120 -10.54 -12.04 20.40
N ILE A 121 -10.93 -11.58 19.22
CA ILE A 121 -10.09 -10.76 18.34
C ILE A 121 -10.59 -9.32 18.38
N SER A 122 -9.71 -8.39 18.76
CA SER A 122 -10.04 -6.97 18.76
C SER A 122 -10.48 -6.50 17.37
N THR A 123 -11.60 -5.78 17.31
CA THR A 123 -12.08 -5.11 16.08
C THR A 123 -11.05 -4.16 15.49
N GLY A 124 -10.25 -3.51 16.35
CA GLY A 124 -9.12 -2.67 15.94
C GLY A 124 -8.05 -3.47 15.19
N PHE A 125 -7.70 -4.65 15.69
CA PHE A 125 -6.76 -5.54 15.00
C PHE A 125 -7.30 -5.97 13.63
N VAL A 126 -8.57 -6.37 13.55
CA VAL A 126 -9.20 -6.78 12.28
C VAL A 126 -9.16 -5.64 11.26
N LEU A 127 -9.48 -4.40 11.67
CA LEU A 127 -9.43 -3.23 10.79
C LEU A 127 -8.02 -2.97 10.25
N HIS A 128 -7.02 -2.95 11.12
CA HIS A 128 -5.63 -2.74 10.70
C HIS A 128 -5.11 -3.88 9.82
N ALA A 129 -5.44 -5.14 10.15
CA ALA A 129 -5.04 -6.29 9.37
C ALA A 129 -5.70 -6.30 7.98
N ALA A 130 -6.98 -5.93 7.89
CA ALA A 130 -7.70 -5.79 6.62
C ALA A 130 -7.09 -4.68 5.74
N LEU A 131 -6.87 -3.49 6.31
CA LEU A 131 -6.23 -2.38 5.59
C LEU A 131 -4.82 -2.75 5.13
N PHE A 132 -4.02 -3.33 6.02
CA PHE A 132 -2.67 -3.80 5.72
C PHE A 132 -2.69 -4.78 4.55
N THR A 133 -3.47 -5.84 4.69
CA THR A 133 -3.53 -6.92 3.71
C THR A 133 -4.01 -6.42 2.37
N GLY A 134 -5.12 -5.70 2.30
CA GLY A 134 -5.70 -5.22 1.04
C GLY A 134 -4.79 -4.23 0.31
N ILE A 135 -4.20 -3.26 1.02
CA ILE A 135 -3.34 -2.24 0.41
C ILE A 135 -2.01 -2.85 -0.01
N VAL A 136 -1.33 -3.60 0.87
CA VAL A 136 0.00 -4.15 0.58
C VAL A 136 -0.06 -5.19 -0.53
N SER A 137 -1.05 -6.09 -0.50
CA SER A 137 -1.20 -7.11 -1.57
C SER A 137 -1.49 -6.47 -2.93
N SER A 138 -2.36 -5.46 -3.00
CA SER A 138 -2.64 -4.74 -4.24
C SER A 138 -1.39 -4.06 -4.81
N LEU A 139 -0.62 -3.38 -3.95
CA LEU A 139 0.60 -2.68 -4.37
C LEU A 139 1.72 -3.64 -4.77
N LEU A 140 1.91 -4.73 -4.04
CA LEU A 140 2.88 -5.77 -4.39
C LEU A 140 2.51 -6.46 -5.69
N ALA A 141 1.22 -6.78 -5.91
CA ALA A 141 0.75 -7.34 -7.17
C ALA A 141 1.04 -6.40 -8.34
N TYR A 142 0.77 -5.10 -8.18
CA TYR A 142 1.10 -4.09 -9.19
C TYR A 142 2.60 -4.07 -9.51
N LEU A 143 3.45 -4.03 -8.48
CA LEU A 143 4.91 -3.99 -8.64
C LEU A 143 5.49 -5.28 -9.24
N SER A 144 4.78 -6.40 -9.11
CA SER A 144 5.13 -7.68 -9.74
C SER A 144 4.73 -7.69 -11.22
N PHE A 145 3.47 -7.36 -11.53
CA PHE A 145 2.97 -7.33 -12.91
C PHE A 145 3.62 -6.22 -13.77
N GLU A 146 4.03 -5.09 -13.19
CA GLU A 146 4.75 -4.03 -13.93
C GLU A 146 6.16 -4.46 -14.36
N LYS A 147 6.74 -5.50 -13.75
CA LYS A 147 8.06 -6.04 -14.15
C LYS A 147 7.99 -7.06 -15.28
N GLU A 148 6.83 -7.68 -15.47
CA GLU A 148 6.54 -8.65 -16.54
C GLU A 148 6.25 -7.91 -17.85
#